data_AF-A0ABD1D4N6-F1
#
_entry.id   AF-A0ABD1D4N6-F1
#
_cell.length_a   1.000
_cell.length_b   1.000
_cell.length_c   1.000
_cell.angle_alpha   90.00
_cell.angle_beta   90.00
_cell.angle_gamma   90.00
#
_symmetry.space_group_name_H-M   'P 1'
#
loop_
_entity.id
_entity.type
_entity.pdbx_description
1 polymer ?
#
loop_
_entity_poly.entity_id
_entity_poly.type
_entity_poly.pdbx_seq_one_letter_code
_entity_poly.pdbx_strand_id
1 'polypeptide(L)'
;MKNKIKLLLNASFLVIYYLTTLSLASGAIYLSQMTSVTVFSLHTLSYCLWIAFECGTLTQLVDLLTEANESIGWAVYELAWPQEMQYDERFQVEYRSVREAMAIVMMVSQQPLGFDCFGLFEFNLEQFYELLNMAYSFYTFLRDFV
;
A
#
# COMPACT_ATOMS: atom_id res chain seq x y z
N MET A 1 -13.34 10.53 -14.33
CA MET A 1 -12.19 11.16 -13.63
C MET A 1 -11.63 10.27 -12.51
N LYS A 2 -12.47 9.60 -11.70
CA LYS A 2 -12.05 8.63 -10.65
C LYS A 2 -11.05 7.55 -11.13
N ASN A 3 -11.22 6.96 -12.31
CA ASN A 3 -10.28 5.94 -12.84
C ASN A 3 -8.86 6.46 -13.14
N LYS A 4 -8.68 7.76 -13.41
CA LYS A 4 -7.35 8.30 -13.76
C LYS A 4 -6.44 8.42 -12.53
N ILE A 5 -7.01 8.72 -11.36
CA ILE A 5 -6.25 8.87 -10.12
C ILE A 5 -5.70 7.51 -9.67
N LYS A 6 -6.54 6.48 -9.68
CA LYS A 6 -6.12 5.10 -9.36
C LYS A 6 -5.04 4.60 -10.32
N LEU A 7 -5.18 4.88 -11.63
CA LEU A 7 -4.17 4.54 -12.62
C LEU A 7 -2.82 5.22 -12.35
N LEU A 8 -2.84 6.51 -12.05
CA LEU A 8 -1.64 7.28 -11.74
C LEU A 8 -0.97 6.79 -10.45
N LEU A 9 -1.76 6.51 -9.40
CA LEU A 9 -1.25 5.97 -8.14
C LEU A 9 -0.59 4.60 -8.35
N ASN A 10 -1.25 3.69 -9.08
CA ASN A 10 -0.68 2.37 -9.40
C ASN A 10 0.63 2.48 -10.19
N ALA A 11 0.73 3.44 -11.13
CA ALA A 11 1.97 3.71 -11.86
C ALA A 11 3.07 4.26 -10.94
N SER A 12 2.75 5.22 -10.09
CA SER A 12 3.71 5.78 -9.13
C SER A 12 4.21 4.71 -8.15
N PHE A 13 3.33 3.90 -7.58
CA PHE A 13 3.71 2.83 -6.64
C PHE A 13 4.61 1.78 -7.29
N LEU A 14 4.29 1.37 -8.52
CA LEU A 14 5.14 0.46 -9.30
C LEU A 14 6.53 1.07 -9.50
N VAL A 15 6.61 2.32 -9.95
CA VAL A 15 7.88 3.00 -10.20
C VAL A 15 8.70 3.13 -8.91
N ILE A 16 8.07 3.52 -7.81
CA ILE A 16 8.73 3.66 -6.50
C ILE A 16 9.27 2.30 -6.02
N TYR A 17 8.49 1.22 -6.14
CA TYR A 17 8.90 -0.12 -5.73
C TYR A 17 10.14 -0.59 -6.50
N TYR A 18 10.12 -0.49 -7.83
CA TYR A 18 11.26 -0.92 -8.66
C TYR A 18 12.49 -0.01 -8.47
N LEU A 19 12.31 1.30 -8.32
CA LEU A 19 13.41 2.22 -8.01
C LEU A 19 14.05 1.90 -6.66
N THR A 20 13.24 1.59 -5.65
CA THR A 20 13.71 1.16 -4.32
C THR A 20 14.50 -0.13 -4.43
N THR A 21 13.97 -1.13 -5.15
CA THR A 21 14.62 -2.42 -5.37
C THR A 21 15.99 -2.26 -6.04
N LEU A 22 16.06 -1.48 -7.13
CA LEU A 22 17.30 -1.22 -7.85
C LEU A 22 18.30 -0.44 -6.98
N SER A 23 17.84 0.56 -6.24
CA SER A 23 18.68 1.35 -5.35
C SER A 23 19.27 0.48 -4.23
N LEU A 24 18.47 -0.37 -3.59
CA LEU A 24 18.95 -1.31 -2.58
C LEU A 24 19.94 -2.33 -3.14
N ALA A 25 19.65 -2.91 -4.32
CA ALA A 25 20.56 -3.86 -4.97
C ALA A 25 21.90 -3.21 -5.33
N SER A 26 21.88 -2.02 -5.92
CA SER A 26 23.10 -1.28 -6.26
C SER A 26 23.89 -0.85 -5.02
N GLY A 27 23.20 -0.42 -3.96
CA GLY A 27 23.80 -0.10 -2.67
C GLY A 27 24.45 -1.32 -2.01
N ALA A 28 23.79 -2.48 -2.05
CA ALA A 28 24.33 -3.74 -1.53
C ALA A 28 25.61 -4.16 -2.26
N ILE A 29 25.64 -4.09 -3.59
CA ILE A 29 26.84 -4.37 -4.40
C ILE A 29 27.98 -3.42 -4.01
N TYR A 30 27.71 -2.12 -4.01
CA TYR A 30 28.73 -1.13 -3.69
C TYR A 30 29.31 -1.31 -2.28
N LEU A 31 28.46 -1.53 -1.29
CA LEU A 31 28.88 -1.72 0.10
C LEU A 31 29.65 -3.04 0.29
N SER A 32 29.31 -4.10 -0.43
CA SER A 32 30.01 -5.40 -0.34
C SER A 32 31.47 -5.34 -0.82
N GLN A 33 31.77 -4.48 -1.81
CA GLN A 33 33.11 -4.35 -2.39
C GLN A 33 34.00 -3.37 -1.62
N MET A 34 33.48 -2.70 -0.58
CA MET A 34 34.21 -1.67 0.12
C MET A 34 35.17 -2.21 1.18
N THR A 35 36.42 -1.80 1.06
CA THR A 35 37.48 -2.06 2.04
C THR A 35 37.68 -0.91 3.04
N SER A 36 37.21 0.31 2.71
CA SER A 36 37.32 1.49 3.58
C SER A 36 36.08 2.39 3.47
N VAL A 37 35.71 3.04 4.58
CA VAL A 37 34.56 3.95 4.64
C VAL A 37 34.95 5.31 4.07
N THR A 38 34.24 5.76 3.04
CA THR A 38 34.44 7.07 2.41
C THR A 38 33.18 7.94 2.56
N VAL A 39 33.28 9.23 2.23
CA VAL A 39 32.10 10.12 2.22
C VAL A 39 31.04 9.62 1.23
N PHE A 40 31.46 9.07 0.09
CA PHE A 40 30.55 8.53 -0.90
C PHE A 40 29.76 7.33 -0.37
N SER A 41 30.39 6.43 0.41
CA SER A 41 29.66 5.31 1.01
C SER A 41 28.64 5.71 2.04
N LEU A 42 28.95 6.75 2.83
CA LEU A 42 27.99 7.34 3.74
C LEU A 42 26.78 7.88 2.96
N HIS A 43 27.03 8.58 1.85
CA HIS A 43 25.97 9.11 0.99
C HIS A 43 25.12 8.00 0.34
N THR A 44 25.73 6.93 -0.14
CA THR A 44 25.01 5.77 -0.71
C THR A 44 24.13 5.11 0.35
N LEU A 45 24.66 4.89 1.55
CA LEU A 45 23.89 4.32 2.67
C LEU A 45 22.71 5.23 3.06
N SER A 46 22.94 6.55 3.20
CA SER A 46 21.87 7.48 3.54
C SER A 46 20.78 7.52 2.47
N TYR A 47 21.16 7.45 1.19
CA TYR A 47 20.20 7.40 0.09
C TYR A 47 19.36 6.10 0.11
N CYS A 48 20.00 4.96 0.35
CA CYS A 48 19.31 3.67 0.49
C CYS A 48 18.32 3.66 1.67
N LEU A 49 18.71 4.24 2.81
CA LEU A 49 17.83 4.37 3.97
C LEU A 49 16.66 5.32 3.68
N TRP A 50 16.92 6.44 3.02
CA TRP A 50 15.89 7.41 2.65
C TRP A 50 14.84 6.79 1.73
N ILE A 51 15.26 6.12 0.65
CA ILE A 51 14.31 5.52 -0.31
C ILE A 51 13.56 4.33 0.29
N ALA A 52 14.20 3.54 1.16
CA ALA A 52 13.51 2.48 1.90
C ALA A 52 12.47 3.05 2.86
N PHE A 53 12.78 4.16 3.55
CA PHE A 53 11.83 4.86 4.42
C PHE A 53 10.64 5.43 3.62
N GLU A 54 10.90 6.05 2.47
CA GLU A 54 9.84 6.53 1.57
C GLU A 54 8.93 5.39 1.11
N CYS A 55 9.50 4.27 0.64
CA CYS A 55 8.70 3.12 0.24
C CYS A 55 7.90 2.54 1.41
N GLY A 56 8.50 2.39 2.58
CA GLY A 56 7.84 1.84 3.77
C GLY A 56 6.73 2.74 4.32
N THR A 57 6.92 4.06 4.31
CA THR A 57 5.86 4.99 4.73
C THR A 57 4.69 4.99 3.76
N LEU A 58 4.94 4.87 2.45
CA LEU A 58 3.88 4.78 1.45
C LEU A 58 3.08 3.48 1.56
N THR A 59 3.73 2.34 1.78
CA THR A 59 3.02 1.07 1.99
C THR A 59 2.18 1.10 3.26
N GLN A 60 2.72 1.64 4.37
CA GLN A 60 1.94 1.85 5.60
C GLN A 60 0.73 2.76 5.40
N LEU A 61 0.87 3.85 4.65
CA LEU A 61 -0.25 4.75 4.34
C LEU A 61 -1.33 4.06 3.51
N VAL A 62 -0.94 3.18 2.58
CA VAL A 62 -1.87 2.40 1.77
C VAL A 62 -2.64 1.39 2.62
N ASP A 63 -1.96 0.69 3.52
CA ASP A 63 -2.60 -0.26 4.43
C ASP A 63 -3.57 0.45 5.39
N LEU A 64 -3.15 1.58 5.97
CA LEU A 64 -4.01 2.39 6.85
C LEU A 64 -5.23 2.95 6.10
N LEU A 65 -5.06 3.34 4.84
CA LEU A 65 -6.19 3.78 4.01
C LEU A 65 -7.17 2.63 3.72
N THR A 66 -6.66 1.42 3.55
CA THR A 66 -7.46 0.21 3.33
C THR A 66 -8.23 -0.17 4.60
N GLU A 67 -7.57 -0.15 5.76
CA GLU A 67 -8.19 -0.37 7.07
C GLU A 67 -9.24 0.70 7.37
N ALA A 68 -8.97 1.97 7.06
CA ALA A 68 -9.94 3.05 7.21
C ALA A 68 -11.18 2.81 6.35
N ASN A 69 -11.02 2.35 5.09
CA ASN A 69 -12.13 2.01 4.22
C ASN A 69 -12.98 0.85 4.79
N GLU A 70 -12.34 -0.19 5.34
CA GLU A 70 -13.02 -1.30 6.00
C GLU A 70 -13.79 -0.84 7.25
N SER A 71 -13.19 0.05 8.05
CA SER A 71 -13.82 0.61 9.26
C SER A 71 -15.12 1.35 8.96
N ILE A 72 -15.22 2.04 7.81
CA ILE A 72 -16.45 2.69 7.35
C ILE A 72 -17.54 1.65 7.12
N GLY A 73 -17.17 0.51 6.52
CA GLY A 73 -18.09 -0.61 6.32
C GLY A 73 -18.60 -1.18 7.63
N TRP A 74 -17.71 -1.34 8.61
CA TRP A 74 -18.08 -1.82 9.94
C TRP A 74 -19.00 -0.85 10.67
N ALA A 75 -18.69 0.46 10.66
CA ALA A 75 -19.53 1.48 11.27
C ALA A 75 -20.95 1.51 10.66
N VAL A 76 -21.03 1.38 9.34
CA VAL A 76 -22.30 1.29 8.58
C VAL A 76 -23.08 0.01 8.91
N TYR A 77 -22.39 -1.09 9.22
CA TYR A 77 -23.00 -2.35 9.65
C TYR A 77 -23.51 -2.30 11.10
N GLU A 78 -22.79 -1.64 11.99
CA GLU A 78 -23.12 -1.52 13.41
C GLU A 78 -24.33 -0.59 13.67
N LEU A 79 -24.60 0.34 12.74
CA LEU A 79 -25.82 1.15 12.77
C LEU A 79 -27.08 0.26 12.73
N ALA A 80 -28.01 0.49 13.66
CA ALA A 80 -29.33 -0.18 13.69
C ALA A 80 -30.29 0.29 12.58
N TRP A 81 -29.77 0.78 11.46
CA TRP A 81 -30.53 1.29 10.32
C TRP A 81 -31.58 0.30 9.77
N PRO A 82 -31.40 -1.05 9.78
CA PRO A 82 -32.45 -1.96 9.32
C PRO A 82 -33.65 -2.02 10.27
N GLN A 83 -33.44 -1.69 11.55
CA GLN A 83 -34.43 -1.77 12.62
C GLN A 83 -35.11 -0.41 12.84
N GLU A 84 -34.37 0.69 12.66
CA GLU A 84 -34.89 2.05 12.80
C GLU A 84 -35.64 2.55 11.55
N MET A 85 -35.32 2.03 10.35
CA MET A 85 -36.08 2.36 9.15
C MET A 85 -37.40 1.59 9.11
N GLN A 86 -38.45 2.23 9.64
CA GLN A 86 -39.81 1.72 9.52
C GLN A 86 -40.34 1.96 8.11
N TYR A 87 -40.91 0.92 7.50
CA TYR A 87 -41.52 1.01 6.19
C TYR A 87 -42.82 1.80 6.27
N ASP A 88 -42.91 2.91 5.52
CA ASP A 88 -44.13 3.67 5.29
C ASP A 88 -44.42 3.70 3.78
N GLU A 89 -45.65 3.40 3.38
CA GLU A 89 -46.09 3.41 1.98
C GLU A 89 -45.88 4.78 1.32
N ARG A 90 -45.93 5.87 2.11
CA ARG A 90 -45.71 7.23 1.61
C ARG A 90 -44.27 7.50 1.20
N PHE A 91 -43.31 6.78 1.79
CA PHE A 91 -41.87 6.95 1.59
C PHE A 91 -41.20 5.72 0.98
N GLN A 92 -41.97 4.89 0.26
CA GLN A 92 -41.48 3.62 -0.30
C GLN A 92 -40.26 3.81 -1.22
N VAL A 93 -40.23 4.92 -1.96
CA VAL A 93 -39.13 5.25 -2.89
C VAL A 93 -37.89 5.66 -2.12
N GLU A 94 -38.00 6.55 -1.12
CA GLU A 94 -36.85 6.93 -0.29
C GLU A 94 -36.31 5.74 0.51
N TYR A 95 -37.18 4.91 1.09
CA TYR A 95 -36.79 3.71 1.84
C TYR A 95 -35.92 2.77 0.97
N ARG A 96 -36.35 2.50 -0.27
CA ARG A 96 -35.59 1.65 -1.19
C ARG A 96 -34.26 2.30 -1.57
N SER A 97 -34.26 3.59 -1.87
CA SER A 97 -33.06 4.33 -2.25
C SER A 97 -32.02 4.32 -1.13
N VAL A 98 -32.42 4.53 0.13
CA VAL A 98 -31.49 4.55 1.26
C VAL A 98 -30.94 3.15 1.54
N ARG A 99 -31.79 2.11 1.48
CA ARG A 99 -31.35 0.71 1.63
C ARG A 99 -30.34 0.32 0.55
N GLU A 100 -30.60 0.70 -0.70
CA GLU A 100 -29.69 0.46 -1.81
C GLU A 100 -28.36 1.20 -1.61
N ALA A 101 -28.40 2.47 -1.22
CA ALA A 101 -27.19 3.24 -0.93
C ALA A 101 -26.36 2.61 0.20
N MET A 102 -26.99 2.19 1.30
CA MET A 102 -26.32 1.55 2.43
C MET A 102 -25.68 0.22 2.02
N ALA A 103 -26.40 -0.60 1.24
CA ALA A 103 -25.87 -1.85 0.71
C ALA A 103 -24.69 -1.65 -0.25
N ILE A 104 -24.73 -0.61 -1.10
CA ILE A 104 -23.62 -0.24 -1.97
C ILE A 104 -22.40 0.20 -1.15
N VAL A 105 -22.60 1.04 -0.13
CA VAL A 105 -21.52 1.48 0.75
C VAL A 105 -20.87 0.29 1.43
N MET A 106 -21.66 -0.63 2.01
CA MET A 106 -21.14 -1.87 2.61
C MET A 106 -20.33 -2.72 1.62
N MET A 107 -20.86 -2.93 0.41
CA MET A 107 -20.20 -3.74 -0.61
C MET A 107 -18.87 -3.12 -1.07
N VAL A 108 -18.80 -1.79 -1.18
CA VAL A 108 -17.59 -1.07 -1.61
C VAL A 108 -16.56 -0.97 -0.48
N SER A 109 -17.00 -0.77 0.77
CA SER A 109 -16.11 -0.66 1.93
C SER A 109 -15.40 -1.98 2.28
N GLN A 110 -16.03 -3.12 1.96
CA GLN A 110 -15.45 -4.45 2.19
C GLN A 110 -14.41 -4.85 1.14
N GLN A 111 -14.31 -4.12 0.02
CA GLN A 111 -13.29 -4.39 -0.97
C GLN A 111 -12.01 -3.62 -0.61
N PRO A 112 -10.83 -4.28 -0.63
CA PRO A 112 -9.58 -3.54 -0.54
C PRO A 112 -9.52 -2.53 -1.69
N LEU A 113 -8.94 -1.36 -1.45
CA LEU A 113 -8.89 -0.27 -2.43
C LEU A 113 -8.17 -0.66 -3.74
N GLY A 114 -7.48 -1.80 -3.74
CA GLY A 114 -6.97 -2.50 -4.91
C GLY A 114 -5.85 -1.72 -5.59
N PHE A 115 -4.86 -1.29 -4.80
CA PHE A 115 -3.64 -0.68 -5.32
C PHE A 115 -2.71 -1.78 -5.86
N ASP A 116 -3.18 -2.43 -6.93
CA ASP A 116 -2.62 -3.71 -7.36
C ASP A 116 -1.41 -3.55 -8.30
N CYS A 117 -0.77 -2.38 -8.37
CA CYS A 117 0.38 -2.13 -9.28
C CYS A 117 0.21 -2.75 -10.69
N PHE A 118 -0.97 -2.57 -11.31
CA PHE A 118 -1.36 -3.19 -12.60
C PHE A 118 -1.50 -4.73 -12.60
N GLY A 119 -1.80 -5.33 -11.47
CA GLY A 119 -1.96 -6.78 -11.28
C GLY A 119 -0.65 -7.55 -11.10
N LEU A 120 0.48 -6.86 -10.93
CA LEU A 120 1.78 -7.52 -10.70
C LEU A 120 1.94 -7.99 -9.25
N PHE A 121 1.56 -7.14 -8.30
CA PHE A 121 1.59 -7.41 -6.86
C PHE A 121 0.75 -6.35 -6.14
N GLU A 122 0.29 -6.66 -4.93
CA GLU A 122 -0.37 -5.68 -4.07
C GLU A 122 0.67 -4.81 -3.37
N PHE A 123 0.52 -3.49 -3.45
CA PHE A 123 1.41 -2.56 -2.78
C PHE A 123 1.05 -2.43 -1.29
N ASN A 124 1.50 -3.39 -0.50
CA ASN A 124 1.22 -3.49 0.94
C ASN A 124 2.52 -3.55 1.77
N LEU A 125 2.39 -3.48 3.10
CA LEU A 125 3.54 -3.53 4.01
C LEU A 125 4.26 -4.88 3.98
N GLU A 126 3.55 -5.99 3.77
CA GLU A 126 4.14 -7.33 3.68
C GLU A 126 5.15 -7.43 2.53
N GLN A 127 4.79 -6.94 1.34
CA GLN A 127 5.66 -6.92 0.18
C GLN A 127 6.91 -6.07 0.39
N PHE A 128 6.82 -5.02 1.21
CA PHE A 128 7.97 -4.21 1.59
C PHE A 128 8.92 -4.97 2.54
N TYR A 129 8.40 -5.73 3.49
CA TYR A 129 9.24 -6.58 4.35
C TYR A 129 9.94 -7.68 3.56
N GLU A 130 9.26 -8.30 2.59
CA GLU A 130 9.89 -9.24 1.66
C GLU A 130 11.03 -8.59 0.87
N LEU A 131 10.81 -7.37 0.36
CA LEU A 131 11.83 -6.60 -0.34
C LEU A 131 13.06 -6.33 0.53
N LEU A 132 12.86 -5.91 1.79
CA LEU A 132 13.95 -5.68 2.74
C LEU A 132 14.71 -6.97 3.07
N ASN A 133 13.98 -8.07 3.28
CA ASN A 133 14.60 -9.36 3.57
C ASN A 133 15.40 -9.88 2.37
N MET A 134 14.90 -9.68 1.14
CA MET A 134 15.62 -9.99 -0.08
C MET A 134 16.87 -9.12 -0.23
N ALA A 135 16.78 -7.81 0.01
CA ALA A 135 17.93 -6.90 -0.05
C ALA A 135 19.01 -7.28 0.98
N TYR A 136 18.61 -7.61 2.21
CA TYR A 136 19.51 -8.07 3.26
C TYR A 136 20.17 -9.39 2.87
N SER A 137 19.39 -10.38 2.43
CA SER A 137 19.87 -11.69 2.01
C SER A 137 20.85 -11.58 0.83
N PHE A 138 20.56 -10.68 -0.12
CA PHE A 138 21.43 -10.37 -1.25
C PHE A 138 22.75 -9.72 -0.79
N TYR A 139 22.69 -8.76 0.13
CA TYR A 139 23.89 -8.16 0.72
C TYR A 139 24.74 -9.18 1.47
N THR A 140 24.14 -10.03 2.31
CA THR A 140 24.88 -11.08 3.04
C THR A 140 25.52 -12.06 2.08
N PHE A 141 24.80 -12.49 1.03
CA PHE A 141 25.34 -13.35 -0.01
C PHE A 141 26.56 -12.70 -0.68
N LEU A 142 26.46 -11.44 -1.10
CA LEU A 142 27.59 -10.75 -1.72
C LEU A 142 28.79 -10.65 -0.77
N ARG A 143 28.56 -10.38 0.51
CA ARG A 143 29.64 -10.29 1.50
C ARG A 143 30.32 -11.64 1.80
N ASP A 144 29.58 -12.74 1.72
CA ASP A 144 30.13 -14.08 1.99
C ASP A 144 30.87 -14.64 0.76
N PHE A 145 30.55 -14.16 -0.45
CA PHE A 145 31.14 -14.61 -1.72
C PHE A 145 32.21 -13.68 -2.32
N VAL A 146 32.26 -12.40 -1.91
CA VAL A 146 33.27 -11.39 -2.32
C VAL A 146 34.30 -11.21 -1.23
#